data_AF-A0A843JIY2-F1
#
_entry.id   AF-A0A843JIY2-F1
#
_cell.length_a   1.000
_cell.length_b   1.000
_cell.length_c   1.000
_cell.angle_alpha   90.00
_cell.angle_beta   90.00
_cell.angle_gamma   90.00
#
_symmetry.space_group_name_H-M   'P 1'
#
loop_
_entity.id
_entity.type
_entity.pdbx_description
1 polymer ?
#
loop_
_entity_poly.entity_id
_entity_poly.type
_entity_poly.pdbx_seq_one_letter_code
_entity_poly.pdbx_strand_id
1 'polypeptide(L)' 'MQDDLVAMITEAIGDDKITTREAASRMEGLFGYRCPDDMAKTLARLRTEGLIRGEISMEEGGWVWWVDDACRAKKEAR' A
#
# COMPACT_ATOMS: atom_id res chain seq x y z
N MET A 1 -7.39 0.98 -15.17
CA MET A 1 -7.70 1.84 -14.00
C MET A 1 -7.59 1.11 -12.64
N GLN A 2 -7.10 -0.13 -12.57
CA GLN A 2 -6.65 -0.75 -11.29
C GLN A 2 -5.12 -0.59 -11.13
N ASP A 3 -4.40 -0.50 -12.25
CA ASP A 3 -2.95 -0.29 -12.32
C ASP A 3 -2.50 1.05 -11.73
N ASP A 4 -3.21 2.14 -12.04
CA ASP A 4 -2.94 3.46 -11.45
C ASP A 4 -3.01 3.45 -9.93
N LEU A 5 -4.01 2.80 -9.33
CA LEU A 5 -4.15 2.74 -7.88
C LEU A 5 -2.99 2.00 -7.23
N VAL A 6 -2.52 0.91 -7.85
CA VAL A 6 -1.35 0.17 -7.39
C VAL A 6 -0.11 1.04 -7.49
N ALA A 7 0.09 1.75 -8.59
CA ALA A 7 1.22 2.65 -8.78
C ALA A 7 1.23 3.77 -7.73
N MET A 8 0.08 4.39 -7.48
CA MET A 8 -0.07 5.42 -6.45
C MET A 8 0.24 4.89 -5.05
N ILE A 9 -0.28 3.70 -4.70
CA ILE A 9 -0.04 3.09 -3.37
C ILE A 9 1.42 2.68 -3.21
N THR A 10 2.02 2.05 -4.23
CA THR A 10 3.43 1.66 -4.18
C THR A 10 4.36 2.88 -4.11
N GLU A 11 4.00 3.99 -4.75
CA GLU A 11 4.72 5.26 -4.64
C GLU A 11 4.53 5.94 -3.28
N ALA A 12 3.31 5.93 -2.73
CA ALA A 12 3.03 6.44 -1.39
C ALA A 12 3.74 5.66 -0.29
N ILE A 13 3.84 4.33 -0.43
CA ILE A 13 4.61 3.47 0.47
C ILE A 13 6.12 3.70 0.28
N GLY A 14 6.57 3.75 -0.97
CA GLY A 14 7.98 3.94 -1.31
C GLY A 14 8.80 2.70 -0.99
N ASP A 15 9.86 2.86 -0.21
CA ASP A 15 10.70 1.77 0.32
C ASP A 15 10.51 1.56 1.83
N ASP A 16 9.71 2.42 2.47
CA ASP A 16 9.50 2.42 3.90
C ASP A 16 8.37 1.46 4.32
N LYS A 17 8.50 0.90 5.52
CA LYS A 17 7.39 0.25 6.22
C LYS A 17 6.49 1.31 6.83
N ILE A 18 5.27 1.43 6.34
CA ILE A 18 4.29 2.41 6.82
C ILE A 18 3.02 1.74 7.32
N THR A 19 2.36 2.34 8.31
CA THR A 19 1.07 1.86 8.78
C THR A 19 -0.04 2.18 7.79
N THR A 20 -1.18 1.49 7.90
CA THR A 20 -2.40 1.84 7.14
C THR A 20 -2.76 3.32 7.25
N ARG A 21 -2.53 3.93 8.43
CA ARG A 21 -2.84 5.34 8.68
C ARG A 21 -1.93 6.27 7.90
N GLU A 22 -0.63 5.98 7.88
CA GLU A 22 0.32 6.74 7.06
C GLU A 22 0.09 6.55 5.58
N ALA A 23 -0.22 5.32 5.14
CA ALA A 23 -0.59 5.08 3.75
C ALA A 23 -1.79 5.94 3.34
N ALA A 24 -2.84 5.99 4.17
CA ALA A 24 -4.00 6.85 3.92
C ALA A 24 -3.64 8.35 3.91
N SER A 25 -2.82 8.81 4.87
CA SER A 25 -2.35 10.19 4.98
C SER A 25 -1.55 10.61 3.73
N ARG A 26 -0.61 9.78 3.29
CA ARG A 26 0.19 10.02 2.08
C ARG A 26 -0.66 9.97 0.82
N MET A 27 -1.62 9.05 0.72
CA MET A 27 -2.53 8.99 -0.42
C MET A 27 -3.42 10.23 -0.52
N GLU A 28 -3.90 10.75 0.61
CA GLU A 28 -4.64 12.02 0.66
C GLU A 28 -3.73 13.21 0.30
N GLY A 29 -2.51 13.27 0.84
CA GLY A 29 -1.57 14.37 0.60
C GLY A 29 -0.97 14.41 -0.81
N LEU A 30 -0.64 13.25 -1.39
CA LEU A 30 -0.01 13.14 -2.71
C LEU A 30 -1.03 13.19 -3.84
N PHE A 31 -2.14 12.46 -3.69
CA PHE A 31 -3.11 12.24 -4.76
C PHE A 31 -4.45 12.94 -4.52
N GLY A 32 -4.63 13.62 -3.37
CA GLY A 32 -5.93 14.17 -2.97
C GLY A 32 -6.98 13.10 -2.74
N TYR A 33 -6.58 11.82 -2.67
CA TYR A 33 -7.47 10.69 -2.71
C TYR A 33 -7.86 10.27 -1.29
N ARG A 34 -8.95 10.87 -0.81
CA ARG A 34 -9.57 10.49 0.47
C ARG A 34 -10.51 9.32 0.22
N CYS A 35 -9.99 8.10 0.29
CA CYS A 35 -10.83 6.92 0.11
C CYS A 35 -11.80 6.79 1.30
N PRO A 36 -13.12 6.81 1.08
CA PRO A 36 -14.11 6.83 2.16
C PRO A 36 -14.33 5.45 2.82
N ASP A 37 -13.86 4.35 2.22
CA ASP A 37 -14.06 3.00 2.74
C ASP A 37 -12.73 2.20 2.67
N ASP A 38 -12.11 2.04 3.85
CA ASP A 38 -10.97 1.17 4.21
C ASP A 38 -9.79 1.05 3.23
N MET A 39 -8.81 1.95 3.38
CA MET A 39 -7.44 1.78 2.89
C MET A 39 -6.88 0.38 3.25
N ALA A 40 -7.21 -0.12 4.44
CA ALA A 40 -6.85 -1.46 4.91
C ALA A 40 -7.34 -2.58 3.97
N LYS A 41 -8.58 -2.49 3.45
CA LYS A 41 -9.12 -3.49 2.51
C LYS A 41 -8.40 -3.46 1.17
N THR A 42 -8.13 -2.26 0.65
CA THR A 42 -7.37 -2.12 -0.60
C THR A 42 -5.98 -2.74 -0.45
N LEU A 43 -5.27 -2.41 0.63
CA LEU A 43 -3.95 -2.97 0.92
C LEU A 43 -4.00 -4.50 1.11
N ALA A 44 -5.01 -5.01 1.83
CA ALA A 44 -5.19 -6.46 2.01
C ALA A 44 -5.44 -7.19 0.69
N ARG A 45 -6.17 -6.57 -0.25
CA ARG A 45 -6.38 -7.10 -1.59
C ARG A 45 -5.07 -7.11 -2.39
N LEU A 46 -4.32 -6.01 -2.40
CA LEU A 46 -3.01 -5.92 -3.07
C LEU A 46 -2.00 -6.92 -2.51
N ARG A 47 -2.02 -7.16 -1.19
CA ARG A 47 -1.23 -8.20 -0.54
C ARG A 47 -1.59 -9.58 -1.04
N THR A 48 -2.89 -9.86 -1.22
CA THR A 48 -3.37 -11.14 -1.77
C THR A 48 -2.92 -11.34 -3.22
N GLU A 49 -2.87 -10.26 -4.00
CA GLU A 49 -2.35 -10.27 -5.38
C GLU A 49 -0.81 -10.38 -5.43
N GLY A 50 -0.12 -10.20 -4.30
CA GLY A 50 1.33 -10.23 -4.20
C GLY A 50 2.03 -8.96 -4.69
N LEU A 51 1.29 -7.85 -4.75
CA LEU A 51 1.78 -6.54 -5.20
C LEU A 51 2.36 -5.69 -4.06
N ILE A 52 2.02 -6.02 -2.81
CA ILE A 52 2.62 -5.41 -1.62
C ILE A 52 2.78 -6.48 -0.53
N ARG A 53 3.55 -6.15 0.51
CA ARG A 53 3.67 -6.94 1.73
C ARG A 53 2.93 -6.23 2.87
N GLY A 54 2.43 -7.01 3.80
CA GLY A 54 1.77 -6.50 4.98
C GLY A 54 1.85 -7.49 6.13
N GLU A 55 2.19 -6.97 7.32
CA GLU A 55 2.24 -7.70 8.59
C GLU A 55 1.53 -6.90 9.68
N ILE A 56 1.07 -7.60 10.71
CA ILE A 56 0.55 -6.96 11.92
C ILE A 56 1.75 -6.67 12.83
N SER A 57 2.05 -5.40 13.04
CA SER A 57 3.04 -4.96 14.02
C SER A 57 2.36 -4.63 15.34
N MET A 58 2.75 -5.34 16.39
CA MET A 58 2.29 -5.01 17.75
C MET A 58 2.93 -3.73 18.29
N GLU A 59 4.11 -3.34 17.79
CA GLU A 59 4.78 -2.07 18.17
C GLU A 59 4.00 -0.84 17.69
N GLU A 60 3.55 -0.85 16.44
CA GLU A 60 2.73 0.22 15.86
C GLU A 60 1.23 0.07 16.19
N GLY A 61 0.83 -1.03 16.84
CA GLY A 61 -0.56 -1.32 17.19
C GLY A 61 -1.48 -1.49 15.98
N GLY A 62 -0.98 -2.04 14.87
CA GLY A 62 -1.76 -2.13 13.63
C GLY A 62 -1.08 -2.88 12.49
N TRP A 63 -1.65 -2.74 11.30
CA TRP A 63 -1.05 -3.27 10.07
C TRP A 63 0.01 -2.31 9.53
N VAL A 64 1.19 -2.85 9.26
CA VAL A 64 2.27 -2.18 8.52
C VAL A 64 2.40 -2.81 7.14
N TRP A 65 2.70 -1.97 6.16
CA TRP A 65 2.74 -2.30 4.75
C TRP A 65 4.05 -1.79 4.15
N TRP A 66 4.63 -2.58 3.26
CA TRP A 66 5.83 -2.20 2.52
C TRP A 66 5.83 -2.83 1.14
N VAL A 67 6.66 -2.29 0.26
CA VAL A 67 6.89 -2.81 -1.08
C VAL A 67 8.29 -3.36 -1.11
N ASP A 68 8.42 -4.64 -1.47
CA ASP A 68 9.72 -5.27 -1.69
C ASP A 68 10.03 -5.31 -3.19
N ASP A 69 11.28 -5.53 -3.56
CA ASP A 69 11.72 -5.61 -4.96
C ASP A 69 10.96 -6.71 -5.73
N ALA A 70 10.64 -7.81 -5.06
CA ALA A 70 9.80 -8.88 -5.63
C ALA A 70 8.38 -8.40 -6.00
N CYS A 71 7.85 -7.41 -5.30
CA CYS A 71 6.56 -6.81 -5.61
C CYS A 71 6.64 -5.84 -6.81
N ARG A 72 7.73 -5.07 -6.92
CA ARG A 72 7.99 -4.21 -8.10
C ARG A 72 8.20 -5.05 -9.36
N ALA A 73 8.96 -6.14 -9.28
CA ALA A 73 9.20 -7.05 -10.39
C ALA A 73 7.91 -7.67 -10.95
N LYS A 74 6.92 -7.97 -10.09
CA LYS A 74 5.60 -8.44 -10.53
C LYS A 74 4.76 -7.37 -11.23
N LYS A 75 4.98 -6.09 -10.93
CA LYS A 75 4.31 -4.97 -11.59
C LYS A 75 4.82 -4.80 -13.03
N GLU A 76 6.11 -4.99 -13.27
CA GLU A 76 6.72 -4.89 -14.61
C GLU A 76 6.45 -6.11 -15.50
N ALA A 77 6.12 -7.27 -14.90
CA ALA A 77 5.81 -8.49 -15.64
C ALA A 77 4.35 -8.60 -16.12
N ARG A 78 3.49 -7.60 -15.83
CA ARG A 78 2.05 -7.62 -16.16
C ARG A 78 1.69 -6.73 -17.35
#